data_AF-A0A7Y0EYF7-F1
#
_entry.id   AF-A0A7Y0EYF7-F1
#
_cell.length_a   1.000
_cell.length_b   1.000
_cell.length_c   1.000
_cell.angle_alpha   90.00
_cell.angle_beta   90.00
_cell.angle_gamma   90.00
#
_symmetry.space_group_name_H-M   'P 1'
#
loop_
_entity.id
_entity.type
_entity.pdbx_description
1 polymer ?
#
loop_
_entity_poly.entity_id
_entity_poly.type
_entity_poly.pdbx_seq_one_letter_code
_entity_poly.pdbx_strand_id
1 'polypeptide(L)'
;MEATLFHDFDNVTSYYGNIPNRPMQPDGHVEVYKMRESDRDPMDEDFTDAVNRVCDTTLGYGDVDFFDAKQCRLLAGWLEARLEQPITPRLAEIYRKLDDFARRAVQYNTGVVIEL
;
A
#
# COMPACT_ATOMS: atom_id res chain seq x y z
N MET A 1 -7.04 -0.57 9.00
CA MET A 1 -5.93 -1.20 8.24
C MET A 1 -6.41 -1.76 6.93
N GLU A 2 -6.00 -1.12 5.86
CA GLU A 2 -6.29 -1.53 4.49
C GLU A 2 -5.20 -1.05 3.54
N ALA A 3 -5.15 -1.68 2.38
CA ALA A 3 -4.49 -1.12 1.21
C ALA A 3 -5.54 -0.86 0.14
N THR A 4 -5.46 0.30 -0.52
CA THR A 4 -6.35 0.69 -1.61
C THR A 4 -5.52 1.01 -2.85
N LEU A 5 -5.68 0.20 -3.90
CA LEU A 5 -5.15 0.46 -5.23
C LEU A 5 -6.12 1.36 -5.99
N PHE A 6 -5.59 2.39 -6.64
CA PHE A 6 -6.33 3.22 -7.60
C PHE A 6 -6.08 2.71 -9.03
N HIS A 7 -7.12 2.42 -9.78
CA HIS A 7 -7.02 2.07 -11.21
C HIS A 7 -6.83 3.32 -12.07
N ASP A 8 -7.42 4.43 -11.64
CA ASP A 8 -7.28 5.77 -12.22
C ASP A 8 -7.67 6.81 -11.14
N PHE A 9 -7.75 8.08 -11.52
CA PHE A 9 -8.15 9.18 -10.63
C PHE A 9 -9.45 9.88 -11.07
N ASP A 10 -10.22 9.32 -12.01
CA ASP A 10 -11.35 10.01 -12.65
C ASP A 10 -12.47 10.37 -11.67
N ASN A 11 -12.59 9.63 -10.56
CA ASN A 11 -13.58 9.86 -9.49
C ASN A 11 -12.97 10.31 -8.16
N VAL A 12 -11.70 10.72 -8.15
CA VAL A 12 -11.08 11.33 -6.96
C VAL A 12 -11.49 12.79 -6.89
N THR A 13 -12.43 13.08 -6.01
CA THR A 13 -13.02 14.42 -5.84
C THR A 13 -12.37 15.25 -4.74
N SER A 14 -11.55 14.63 -3.88
CA SER A 14 -10.90 15.30 -2.76
C SER A 14 -9.66 14.55 -2.28
N TYR A 15 -8.82 15.26 -1.53
CA TYR A 15 -7.59 14.74 -0.95
C TYR A 15 -7.51 15.15 0.53
N TYR A 16 -6.94 14.27 1.36
CA TYR A 16 -6.44 14.63 2.68
C TYR A 16 -4.93 14.83 2.58
N GLY A 17 -4.48 16.08 2.49
CA GLY A 17 -3.09 16.39 2.14
C GLY A 17 -2.77 15.91 0.71
N ASN A 18 -1.81 15.00 0.58
CA ASN A 18 -1.47 14.30 -0.67
C ASN A 18 -2.23 12.98 -0.88
N ILE A 19 -3.07 12.56 0.07
CA ILE A 19 -3.73 11.25 0.05
C ILE A 19 -5.06 11.36 -0.70
N PRO A 20 -5.25 10.67 -1.84
CA PRO A 20 -6.50 10.69 -2.57
C PRO A 20 -7.61 10.01 -1.76
N ASN A 21 -8.76 10.66 -1.64
CA ASN A 21 -9.93 10.01 -1.05
C ASN A 21 -10.53 9.03 -2.05
N ARG A 22 -10.74 7.78 -1.62
CA ARG A 22 -11.43 6.79 -2.44
C ARG A 22 -12.91 7.16 -2.64
N PRO A 23 -13.53 6.77 -3.77
CA PRO A 23 -14.95 7.00 -4.01
C PRO A 23 -15.83 6.44 -2.88
N MET A 24 -16.90 7.16 -2.51
CA MET A 24 -17.84 6.71 -1.46
C MET A 24 -18.60 5.44 -1.85
N GLN A 25 -18.80 5.20 -3.14
CA GLN A 25 -19.45 4.00 -3.66
C GLN A 25 -18.43 3.16 -4.43
N PRO A 26 -18.48 1.82 -4.35
CA PRO A 26 -17.69 0.96 -5.21
C PRO A 26 -18.09 1.21 -6.67
N ASP A 27 -17.18 1.82 -7.42
CA ASP A 27 -17.41 2.21 -8.82
C ASP A 27 -16.45 1.49 -9.79
N GLY A 28 -15.58 0.63 -9.25
CA GLY A 28 -14.59 -0.11 -10.03
C GLY A 28 -13.29 0.65 -10.29
N HIS A 29 -13.17 1.90 -9.82
CA HIS A 29 -11.95 2.70 -9.96
C HIS A 29 -10.92 2.43 -8.86
N VAL A 30 -11.31 1.70 -7.82
CA VAL A 30 -10.41 1.28 -6.73
C VAL A 30 -10.58 -0.21 -6.38
N GLU A 31 -9.51 -0.82 -5.91
CA GLU A 31 -9.50 -2.16 -5.32
C GLU A 31 -8.98 -2.09 -3.88
N VAL A 32 -9.70 -2.72 -2.94
CA VAL A 32 -9.38 -2.66 -1.51
C VAL A 32 -8.99 -4.04 -0.99
N TYR A 33 -7.85 -4.12 -0.31
CA TYR A 33 -7.44 -5.27 0.48
C TYR A 33 -7.52 -4.95 1.97
N LYS A 34 -8.40 -5.67 2.69
CA LYS A 34 -8.58 -5.49 4.13
C LYS A 34 -7.60 -6.37 4.90
N MET A 35 -6.86 -5.74 5.81
CA MET A 35 -6.02 -6.43 6.79
C MET A 35 -6.80 -6.60 8.10
N ARG A 36 -6.35 -7.51 8.95
CA ARG A 36 -6.93 -7.75 10.28
C ARG A 36 -6.22 -6.86 11.29
N GLU A 37 -6.89 -6.47 12.36
CA GLU A 37 -6.27 -5.72 13.46
C GLU A 37 -5.03 -6.43 14.01
N SER A 38 -5.06 -7.78 14.10
CA SER A 38 -3.92 -8.59 14.52
C SER A 38 -2.71 -8.54 13.58
N ASP A 39 -2.87 -8.02 12.36
CA ASP A 39 -1.76 -7.86 11.41
C ASP A 39 -0.94 -6.58 11.69
N ARG A 40 -1.42 -5.69 12.58
CA ARG A 40 -0.86 -4.35 12.79
C ARG A 40 0.55 -4.39 13.34
N ASP A 41 0.73 -4.98 14.52
CA ASP A 41 2.04 -5.02 15.17
C ASP A 41 3.10 -5.75 14.30
N PRO A 42 2.79 -6.91 13.67
CA PRO A 42 3.73 -7.56 12.75
C PRO A 42 4.05 -6.73 11.50
N MET A 43 3.10 -5.96 10.97
CA MET A 43 3.36 -5.04 9.88
C MET A 43 4.26 -3.91 10.36
N ASP A 44 3.97 -3.30 11.50
CA ASP A 44 4.75 -2.19 12.01
C ASP A 44 6.22 -2.57 12.25
N GLU A 45 6.44 -3.73 12.88
CA GLU A 45 7.77 -4.24 13.21
C GLU A 45 8.63 -4.59 11.97
N ASP A 46 8.02 -5.10 10.88
CA ASP A 46 8.76 -5.61 9.71
C ASP A 46 8.75 -4.67 8.51
N PHE A 47 7.67 -3.89 8.33
CA PHE A 47 7.39 -3.11 7.13
C PHE A 47 7.74 -1.63 7.29
N THR A 48 7.24 -0.96 8.33
CA THR A 48 7.13 0.50 8.39
C THR A 48 8.46 1.23 8.18
N ASP A 49 9.45 1.01 9.06
CA ASP A 49 10.73 1.71 9.00
C ASP A 49 11.53 1.40 7.73
N ALA A 50 11.47 0.14 7.29
CA ALA A 50 12.19 -0.31 6.11
C ALA A 50 11.61 0.32 4.83
N VAL A 51 10.28 0.32 4.72
CA VAL A 51 9.56 0.88 3.57
C VAL A 51 9.64 2.40 3.55
N ASN A 52 9.51 3.08 4.69
CA ASN A 52 9.68 4.52 4.78
C ASN A 52 11.05 4.97 4.28
N ARG A 53 12.11 4.26 4.68
CA ARG A 53 13.47 4.55 4.20
C ARG A 53 13.63 4.35 2.70
N VAL A 54 13.00 3.32 2.13
CA VAL A 54 13.13 2.97 0.71
C VAL A 54 12.27 3.86 -0.18
N CYS A 55 11.06 4.18 0.27
CA CYS A 55 10.05 4.90 -0.52
C CYS A 55 10.00 6.40 -0.21
N ASP A 56 10.76 6.88 0.78
CA ASP A 56 10.71 8.26 1.29
C ASP A 56 9.28 8.65 1.70
N THR A 57 8.67 7.78 2.52
CA THR A 57 7.31 7.91 3.07
C THR A 57 7.34 8.08 4.58
N THR A 58 6.20 8.42 5.18
CA THR A 58 6.05 8.61 6.62
C THR A 58 4.92 7.77 7.21
N LEU A 59 4.69 6.58 6.65
CA LEU A 59 3.72 5.65 7.19
C LEU A 59 4.10 5.30 8.62
N GLY A 60 3.14 5.24 9.53
CA GLY A 60 3.36 4.97 10.95
C GLY A 60 2.27 4.09 11.51
N TYR A 61 2.44 3.68 12.77
CA TYR A 61 1.44 2.89 13.49
C TYR A 61 0.11 3.64 13.59
N GLY A 62 -0.95 3.11 12.99
CA GLY A 62 -2.26 3.77 12.96
C GLY A 62 -2.39 4.94 11.98
N ASP A 63 -1.36 5.20 11.17
CA ASP A 63 -1.36 6.25 10.15
C ASP A 63 -1.77 5.71 8.77
N VAL A 64 -1.99 6.65 7.86
CA VAL A 64 -2.27 6.39 6.45
C VAL A 64 -1.32 7.20 5.59
N ASP A 65 -0.79 6.59 4.53
CA ASP A 65 0.06 7.29 3.55
C ASP A 65 -0.27 6.85 2.11
N PHE A 66 0.06 7.72 1.15
CA PHE A 66 -0.13 7.48 -0.27
C PHE A 66 1.22 7.27 -0.97
N PHE A 67 1.35 6.09 -1.57
CA PHE A 67 2.49 5.70 -2.39
C PHE A 67 2.15 5.96 -3.86
N ASP A 68 2.78 6.96 -4.46
CA ASP A 68 2.60 7.25 -5.89
C ASP A 68 3.25 6.19 -6.79
N ALA A 69 3.07 6.28 -8.12
CA ALA A 69 3.65 5.31 -9.05
C ALA A 69 5.19 5.14 -8.95
N LYS A 70 5.93 6.19 -8.55
CA LYS A 70 7.39 6.07 -8.36
C LYS A 70 7.69 5.31 -7.07
N GLN A 71 6.99 5.63 -5.99
CA GLN A 71 7.12 4.96 -4.70
C GLN A 71 6.65 3.51 -4.78
N CYS A 72 5.58 3.21 -5.53
CA CYS A 72 5.14 1.84 -5.80
C CYS A 72 6.20 1.01 -6.54
N ARG A 73 7.01 1.62 -7.43
CA ARG A 73 8.13 0.90 -8.06
C ARG A 73 9.20 0.50 -7.02
N LEU A 74 9.48 1.38 -6.07
CA LEU A 74 10.43 1.12 -4.98
C LEU A 74 9.88 0.08 -4.00
N LEU A 75 8.61 0.22 -3.63
CA LEU A 75 7.87 -0.72 -2.79
C LEU A 75 7.85 -2.12 -3.38
N ALA A 76 7.55 -2.27 -4.68
CA ALA A 76 7.56 -3.56 -5.36
C ALA A 76 8.95 -4.22 -5.31
N GLY A 77 10.03 -3.45 -5.51
CA GLY A 77 11.39 -3.97 -5.40
C GLY A 77 11.74 -4.42 -3.98
N TRP A 78 11.31 -3.67 -2.95
CA TRP A 78 11.49 -4.07 -1.55
C TRP A 78 10.70 -5.35 -1.22
N LEU A 79 9.43 -5.42 -1.64
CA LEU A 79 8.55 -6.57 -1.40
C LEU A 79 9.08 -7.83 -2.07
N GLU A 80 9.54 -7.73 -3.31
CA GLU A 80 10.17 -8.83 -4.04
C GLU A 80 11.36 -9.41 -3.25
N ALA A 81 12.28 -8.56 -2.80
CA ALA A 81 13.42 -9.00 -1.98
C ALA A 81 13.01 -9.52 -0.59
N ARG A 82 11.98 -8.92 0.03
CA ARG A 82 11.52 -9.32 1.37
C ARG A 82 10.85 -10.70 1.36
N LEU A 83 10.12 -11.01 0.29
CA LEU A 83 9.43 -12.29 0.09
C LEU A 83 10.39 -13.48 -0.10
N GLU A 84 11.65 -13.24 -0.44
CA GLU A 84 12.70 -14.28 -0.52
C GLU A 84 13.30 -14.65 0.84
N GLN A 85 13.04 -13.85 1.88
CA GLN A 85 13.55 -14.06 3.22
C GLN A 85 12.50 -14.72 4.12
N PRO A 86 12.90 -15.33 5.26
CA PRO A 86 11.95 -15.86 6.22
C PRO A 86 10.96 -14.78 6.71
N ILE A 87 9.67 -15.09 6.60
CA ILE A 87 8.52 -14.32 7.13
C ILE A 87 7.44 -15.30 7.58
N THR A 88 6.52 -14.80 8.40
CA THR A 88 5.32 -15.57 8.72
C THR A 88 4.45 -15.76 7.47
N PRO A 89 3.69 -16.86 7.36
CA PRO A 89 2.78 -17.08 6.23
C PRO A 89 1.77 -15.95 6.04
N ARG A 90 1.35 -15.30 7.14
CA ARG A 90 0.41 -14.18 7.09
C ARG A 90 1.03 -12.92 6.48
N LEU A 91 2.23 -12.54 6.89
CA LEU A 91 2.95 -11.43 6.26
C LEU A 91 3.23 -11.71 4.79
N ALA A 92 3.60 -12.95 4.44
CA ALA A 92 3.80 -13.34 3.05
C ALA A 92 2.54 -13.17 2.18
N GLU A 93 1.36 -13.43 2.73
CA GLU A 93 0.08 -13.19 2.04
C GLU A 93 -0.14 -11.69 1.79
N ILE A 94 0.04 -10.87 2.83
CA ILE A 94 -0.12 -9.41 2.75
C ILE A 94 0.87 -8.82 1.75
N TYR A 95 2.15 -9.21 1.83
CA TYR A 95 3.21 -8.69 0.96
C TYR A 95 3.02 -9.08 -0.51
N ARG A 96 2.53 -10.29 -0.80
CA ARG A 96 2.15 -10.63 -2.18
C ARG A 96 1.02 -9.75 -2.70
N LYS A 97 0.06 -9.39 -1.85
CA LYS A 97 -1.04 -8.51 -2.27
C LYS A 97 -0.59 -7.05 -2.45
N LEU A 98 0.29 -6.56 -1.57
CA LEU A 98 0.91 -5.25 -1.73
C LEU A 98 1.80 -5.20 -2.99
N ASP A 99 2.50 -6.29 -3.33
CA ASP A 99 3.33 -6.36 -4.54
C ASP A 99 2.48 -6.32 -5.81
N ASP A 100 1.38 -7.10 -5.86
CA ASP A 100 0.36 -7.01 -6.92
C ASP A 100 -0.15 -5.58 -7.09
N PHE A 101 -0.55 -4.93 -5.99
CA PHE A 101 -1.04 -3.55 -5.99
C PHE A 101 0.01 -2.57 -6.47
N ALA A 102 1.23 -2.65 -5.95
CA ALA A 102 2.32 -1.75 -6.32
C ALA A 102 2.66 -1.87 -7.81
N ARG A 103 2.75 -3.10 -8.34
CA ARG A 103 3.03 -3.33 -9.77
C ARG A 103 1.91 -2.82 -10.67
N ARG A 104 0.65 -3.02 -10.28
CA ARG A 104 -0.51 -2.50 -11.02
C ARG A 104 -0.60 -0.97 -10.97
N ALA A 105 -0.35 -0.35 -9.82
CA ALA A 105 -0.27 1.10 -9.69
C ALA A 105 0.80 1.71 -10.61
N VAL A 106 1.95 1.04 -10.74
CA VAL A 106 2.98 1.44 -11.73
C VAL A 106 2.46 1.34 -13.16
N GLN A 107 1.73 0.28 -13.51
CA GLN A 107 1.15 0.10 -14.86
C GLN A 107 0.08 1.15 -15.17
N TYR A 108 -0.76 1.48 -14.20
CA TYR A 108 -1.81 2.48 -14.33
C TYR A 108 -1.29 3.93 -14.22
N ASN A 109 -0.04 4.11 -13.77
CA ASN A 109 0.53 5.40 -13.43
C ASN A 109 -0.31 6.15 -12.36
N THR A 110 -0.73 5.41 -11.32
CA THR A 110 -1.55 5.87 -10.20
C THR A 110 -0.78 5.76 -8.87
N GLY A 111 -1.29 4.98 -7.91
CA GLY A 111 -0.69 4.74 -6.61
C GLY A 111 -1.53 3.84 -5.70
N VAL A 112 -1.02 3.60 -4.50
CA VAL A 112 -1.64 2.79 -3.45
C VAL A 112 -1.70 3.60 -2.17
N VAL A 113 -2.86 3.65 -1.53
CA VAL A 113 -3.00 4.15 -0.15
C VAL A 113 -2.85 2.96 0.81
N ILE A 114 -2.01 3.10 1.83
CA ILE A 114 -1.82 2.09 2.89
C ILE A 114 -2.17 2.72 4.23
N GLU A 115 -3.04 2.05 4.99
CA GLU A 115 -3.42 2.40 6.36
C GLU A 115 -2.99 1.26 7.30
N LEU A 116 -2.22 1.61 8.35
CA LEU A 116 -1.80 0.70 9.42
C LEU A 116 -2.51 0.95 10.76
#